data_AF-A0A9D2NHB7-F1
#
_entry.id   AF-A0A9D2NHB7-F1
#
_cell.length_a   1.000
_cell.length_b   1.000
_cell.length_c   1.000
_cell.angle_alpha   90.00
_cell.angle_beta   90.00
_cell.angle_gamma   90.00
#
_symmetry.space_group_name_H-M   'P 1'
#
loop_
_entity.id
_entity.type
_entity.pdbx_description
1 polymer ?
#
loop_
_entity_poly.entity_id
_entity_poly.type
_entity_poly.pdbx_seq_one_letter_code
_entity_poly.pdbx_strand_id
1 'polypeptide(L)' 'MSTFMESYDFSGKTLAAFCTSSSSGFGRSDSALREAADSASWLDGIRFSGGASSEEILEWANGLGISGT' A
#
# COMPACT_ATOMS: atom_id res chain seq x y z
N MET A 1 7.12 4.59 -9.19
CA MET A 1 6.91 3.63 -8.09
C MET A 1 7.97 2.53 -8.13
N SER A 2 8.19 1.87 -9.28
CA SER A 2 9.25 0.84 -9.43
C SER A 2 10.62 1.30 -8.93
N THR A 3 11.11 2.47 -9.39
CA THR A 3 12.40 3.02 -8.91
C THR A 3 12.49 3.17 -7.40
N PHE A 4 11.39 3.54 -6.73
CA PHE A 4 11.38 3.65 -5.26
C PHE A 4 11.45 2.27 -4.62
N MET A 5 10.68 1.30 -5.11
CA MET A 5 10.71 -0.08 -4.62
C MET A 5 12.08 -0.74 -4.82
N GLU A 6 12.75 -0.47 -5.94
CA GLU A 6 14.06 -1.03 -6.27
C GLU A 6 15.22 -0.35 -5.52
N SER A 7 15.00 0.85 -4.96
CA SER A 7 16.07 1.64 -4.31
C SER A 7 16.30 1.28 -2.83
N TYR A 8 15.41 0.49 -2.21
CA TYR A 8 15.47 0.23 -0.77
C TYR A 8 15.26 -1.26 -0.46
N ASP A 9 15.88 -1.72 0.63
CA ASP A 9 15.61 -3.05 1.18
C ASP A 9 14.37 -3.00 2.10
N PHE A 10 13.35 -3.75 1.71
CA PHE A 10 12.09 -3.87 2.45
C PHE A 10 12.00 -5.18 3.25
N SER A 11 13.10 -5.93 3.37
CA SER A 11 13.14 -7.17 4.14
C SER A 11 12.69 -6.95 5.58
N GLY A 12 11.70 -7.74 6.02
CA GLY A 12 11.13 -7.65 7.36
C GLY A 12 10.26 -6.41 7.60
N LYS A 13 9.94 -5.62 6.57
CA LYS A 13 9.01 -4.49 6.66
C LYS A 13 7.61 -4.91 6.23
N THR A 14 6.62 -4.25 6.83
CA THR A 14 5.22 -4.36 6.43
C THR A 14 4.85 -3.19 5.54
N LEU A 15 4.27 -3.45 4.37
CA LEU A 15 3.89 -2.45 3.37
C LEU A 15 2.38 -2.49 3.11
N ALA A 16 1.78 -1.30 2.99
CA ALA A 16 0.41 -1.10 2.52
C ALA A 16 0.42 0.06 1.53
N ALA A 17 -0.20 -0.12 0.36
CA ALA A 17 -0.27 0.92 -0.66
C ALA A 17 -1.67 1.53 -0.73
N PHE A 18 -1.75 2.79 -1.17
CA PHE A 18 -3.02 3.42 -1.50
C PHE A 18 -2.91 4.25 -2.78
N CYS A 19 -4.04 4.53 -3.42
CA CYS A 19 -4.11 5.45 -4.56
C CYS A 19 -5.45 6.21 -4.60
N THR A 20 -5.49 7.38 -5.24
CA THR A 20 -6.71 8.19 -5.37
C THR A 20 -7.45 7.96 -6.70
N SER A 21 -6.75 7.38 -7.68
CA SER A 21 -7.28 7.14 -9.02
C SER A 21 -6.67 5.86 -9.59
N SER A 22 -7.54 4.94 -10.00
CA SER A 22 -7.14 3.76 -10.77
C SER A 22 -8.16 3.53 -11.87
N SER A 23 -7.69 3.45 -13.12
CA SER A 23 -8.52 3.10 -14.29
C SER A 23 -8.87 1.61 -14.32
N SER A 24 -8.27 0.82 -13.45
CA SER A 24 -8.39 -0.64 -13.37
C SER A 24 -8.03 -1.00 -11.93
N GLY A 25 -8.95 -1.63 -11.20
CA GLY A 25 -8.91 -1.80 -9.75
C GLY A 25 -7.56 -2.24 -9.17
N PHE A 26 -7.38 -1.98 -7.87
CA PHE A 26 -6.13 -2.09 -7.12
C PHE A 26 -5.34 -3.39 -7.36
N GLY A 27 -6.00 -4.50 -7.72
CA GLY A 27 -5.39 -5.82 -7.90
C GLY A 27 -4.39 -6.02 -9.06
N ARG A 28 -4.30 -5.13 -10.08
CA ARG A 28 -3.32 -5.30 -11.19
C ARG A 28 -2.01 -4.51 -11.02
N SER A 29 -2.06 -3.35 -10.38
CA SER A 29 -0.84 -2.56 -10.11
C SER A 29 -0.12 -3.03 -8.85
N ASP A 30 -0.84 -3.69 -7.95
CA ASP A 30 -0.32 -4.28 -6.72
C ASP A 30 0.68 -5.43 -7.00
N SER A 31 0.43 -6.26 -8.02
CA SER A 31 1.32 -7.37 -8.37
C SER A 31 2.74 -6.94 -8.76
N ALA A 32 2.89 -5.82 -9.49
CA ALA A 32 4.22 -5.33 -9.87
C ALA A 32 4.99 -4.73 -8.69
N LEU A 33 4.28 -4.14 -7.71
CA LEU A 33 4.90 -3.62 -6.49
C LEU A 33 5.30 -4.75 -5.55
N ARG A 34 4.44 -5.77 -5.43
CA ARG A 34 4.74 -6.99 -4.68
C ARG A 34 5.94 -7.71 -5.25
N GLU A 35 6.05 -7.83 -6.56
CA GLU A 35 7.21 -8.47 -7.21
C GLU A 35 8.50 -7.67 -6.99
N ALA A 36 8.44 -6.33 -7.04
CA ALA A 36 9.59 -5.47 -6.78
C ALA A 36 10.06 -5.47 -5.31
N ALA A 37 9.19 -5.85 -4.37
CA ALA A 37 9.50 -5.94 -2.94
C ALA A 37 8.94 -7.24 -2.35
N ASP A 38 9.38 -8.37 -2.91
CA ASP A 38 8.93 -9.72 -2.52
C ASP A 38 9.33 -10.09 -1.08
N SER A 39 10.43 -9.49 -0.58
CA SER A 39 10.89 -9.69 0.81
C SER A 39 10.07 -8.94 1.86
N ALA A 40 9.11 -8.11 1.45
CA ALA A 40 8.22 -7.37 2.34
C ALA A 40 6.93 -8.15 2.63
N SER A 41 6.35 -7.92 3.81
CA SER A 41 5.00 -8.39 4.12
C SER A 41 3.97 -7.38 3.62
N TRP A 42 3.12 -7.80 2.69
CA TRP A 42 2.12 -6.92 2.08
C TRP A 42 0.74 -7.05 2.74
N LEU A 43 0.20 -5.92 3.20
CA LEU A 43 -1.18 -5.77 3.61
C LEU A 43 -2.05 -5.36 2.42
N ASP A 44 -3.36 -5.54 2.56
CA ASP A 44 -4.31 -5.09 1.55
C ASP A 44 -4.30 -3.57 1.42
N GLY A 45 -4.07 -3.10 0.19
CA GLY A 45 -4.14 -1.69 -0.13
C GLY A 45 -5.56 -1.21 -0.42
N ILE A 46 -5.72 0.11 -0.46
CA ILE A 46 -7.03 0.76 -0.66
C ILE A 46 -6.97 1.81 -1.77
N ARG A 47 -8.06 1.93 -2.52
CA ARG A 47 -8.27 3.10 -3.38
C ARG A 47 -9.18 4.08 -2.66
N PHE A 48 -8.65 5.26 -2.37
CA PHE A 48 -9.42 6.40 -1.90
C PHE A 48 -10.12 7.11 -3.06
N SER A 49 -11.28 7.68 -2.79
CA SER A 49 -11.86 8.66 -3.71
C SER A 49 -11.07 9.97 -3.66
N GLY A 50 -11.21 10.84 -4.67
CA GLY A 50 -10.56 12.16 -4.67
C GLY A 50 -11.03 13.08 -3.53
N GLY A 51 -12.12 12.74 -2.84
CA GLY A 51 -12.66 13.46 -1.69
C GLY A 51 -12.71 12.62 -0.40
N ALA A 52 -11.88 11.57 -0.30
CA ALA A 52 -11.78 10.77 0.93
C ALA A 52 -11.47 11.66 2.12
N SER A 53 -12.20 11.46 3.23
CA SER A 53 -12.01 12.26 4.44
C SER A 53 -10.81 11.76 5.25
N SER A 54 -10.32 12.61 6.16
CA SER A 54 -9.26 12.21 7.09
C SER A 54 -9.70 11.05 7.98
N GLU A 55 -10.99 10.98 8.35
CA GLU A 55 -11.54 9.87 9.11
C GLU A 55 -11.48 8.56 8.32
N GLU A 56 -11.87 8.56 7.04
CA GLU A 56 -11.81 7.38 6.17
C GLU A 56 -10.38 6.83 6.05
N ILE A 57 -9.39 7.73 5.92
CA ILE A 57 -7.97 7.36 5.87
C ILE A 57 -7.51 6.77 7.21
N LEU A 58 -7.94 7.37 8.33
CA LEU A 58 -7.56 6.94 9.66
C LEU A 58 -8.18 5.58 10.02
N GLU A 59 -9.44 5.35 9.65
CA GLU A 59 -10.12 4.07 9.84
C GLU A 59 -9.41 2.94 9.09
N TRP A 60 -9.04 3.17 7.83
CA TRP A 60 -8.22 2.20 7.07
C TRP A 60 -6.87 1.96 7.76
N ALA A 61 -6.14 3.01 8.11
CA ALA A 61 -4.82 2.89 8.73
C ALA A 61 -4.86 2.12 10.06
N ASN A 62 -5.88 2.36 10.90
CA ASN A 62 -6.08 1.63 12.15
C ASN A 62 -6.46 0.16 11.90
N GLY A 63 -7.22 -0.12 10.85
CA GLY A 63 -7.60 -1.47 10.43
C GLY A 63 -6.45 -2.34 9.93
N LEU A 64 -5.31 -1.74 9.57
CA LEU A 64 -4.11 -2.46 9.10
C LEU A 64 -3.39 -3.22 10.23
N GLY A 65 -3.77 -3.01 11.50
CA GLY A 65 -3.18 -3.74 12.63
C GLY A 65 -1.69 -3.46 12.85
N ILE A 66 -1.17 -2.36 12.29
CA ILE A 66 0.23 -1.96 12.41
C ILE A 66 0.42 -1.37 13.81
N SER A 67 0.82 -2.21 14.75
CA SER A 67 1.18 -1.75 16.09
C SER A 67 2.59 -1.17 16.02
N GLY A 68 2.74 0.12 16.30
CA GLY A 68 4.05 0.75 16.42
C GLY A 68 4.82 0.09 17.56
N THR A 69 5.98 -0.50 17.25
CA THR A 69 6.99 -0.90 18.24
C THR A 69 7.78 0.30 18.70
#